data_AF-A0A2I0D7R4-F1
#
_entry.id   AF-A0A2I0D7R4-F1
#
_cell.length_a   1.000
_cell.length_b   1.000
_cell.length_c   1.000
_cell.angle_alpha   90.00
_cell.angle_beta   90.00
_cell.angle_gamma   90.00
#
_symmetry.space_group_name_H-M   'P 1'
#
loop_
_entity.id
_entity.type
_entity.pdbx_description
1 polymer ?
#
loop_
_entity_poly.entity_id
_entity_poly.type
_entity_poly.pdbx_seq_one_letter_code
_entity_poly.pdbx_strand_id
1 'polypeptide(L)'
;MQILTIRQKENTTGIFFALLWASAAIAMKIGINSSSPLTLAVIRFLIAGLLMVTVLQIFSSEKLPSKSEWLKITIFGLLNITIYLGCLFAAIEFVSAGLMNLFISINPILIILFSVLFLKRKVSKYEIIGFLICFGGLLIATIPILKESKASL
;
A
#
# COMPACT_ATOMS: atom_id res chain seq x y z
N MET A 1 12.90 24.63 16.56
CA MET A 1 13.39 23.30 16.99
C MET A 1 12.30 22.23 16.92
N GLN A 2 11.10 22.45 17.48
CA GLN A 2 9.98 21.48 17.46
C GLN A 2 9.52 21.02 16.05
N ILE A 3 9.48 21.93 15.06
CA ILE A 3 9.05 21.60 13.68
C ILE A 3 9.99 20.60 13.01
N LEU A 4 11.30 20.67 13.29
CA LEU A 4 12.28 19.73 12.74
C LEU A 4 12.15 18.36 13.42
N THR A 5 11.88 18.33 14.73
CA THR A 5 11.68 17.08 15.48
C THR A 5 10.42 16.33 15.04
N ILE A 6 9.31 17.04 14.76
CA ILE A 6 8.07 16.44 14.24
C ILE A 6 8.33 15.82 12.86
N ARG A 7 8.98 16.57 11.97
CA ARG A 7 9.30 16.12 10.61
C ARG A 7 10.28 14.93 10.58
N GLN A 8 11.22 14.89 11.53
CA GLN A 8 12.16 13.77 11.67
C GLN A 8 11.48 12.51 12.24
N LYS A 9 10.52 12.68 13.15
CA LYS A 9 9.70 11.59 13.69
C LYS A 9 8.82 10.99 12.59
N GLU A 10 8.16 11.83 11.78
CA GLU A 10 7.36 11.42 10.61
C GLU A 10 8.16 10.60 9.59
N ASN A 11 9.38 11.05 9.24
CA ASN A 11 10.23 10.32 8.30
C ASN A 11 10.66 8.94 8.82
N THR A 12 10.97 8.83 10.11
CA THR A 12 11.39 7.56 10.72
C THR A 12 10.24 6.55 10.73
N THR A 13 9.03 7.00 11.06
CA THR A 13 7.83 6.16 11.04
C THR A 13 7.51 5.68 9.61
N GLY A 14 7.70 6.53 8.61
CA GLY A 14 7.51 6.17 7.20
C GLY A 14 8.50 5.09 6.71
N ILE A 15 9.77 5.20 7.07
CA ILE A 15 10.78 4.19 6.73
C ILE A 15 10.46 2.85 7.42
N PHE A 16 10.10 2.90 8.71
CA PHE A 16 9.70 1.71 9.46
C PHE A 16 8.48 1.03 8.84
N PHE A 17 7.47 1.82 8.45
CA PHE A 17 6.30 1.33 7.74
C PHE A 17 6.68 0.67 6.40
N ALA A 18 7.56 1.29 5.60
CA ALA A 18 8.00 0.73 4.33
C ALA A 18 8.70 -0.63 4.49
N LEU A 19 9.53 -0.79 5.53
CA LEU A 19 10.19 -2.05 5.85
C LEU A 19 9.18 -3.14 6.27
N LEU A 20 8.23 -2.80 7.15
CA LEU A 20 7.16 -3.71 7.56
C LEU A 20 6.24 -4.08 6.39
N TRP A 21 6.01 -3.17 5.46
CA TRP A 21 5.21 -3.44 4.28
C TRP A 21 5.94 -4.38 3.30
N ALA A 22 7.23 -4.15 3.08
CA ALA A 22 8.06 -5.01 2.22
C ALA A 22 8.17 -6.45 2.75
N SER A 23 8.25 -6.63 4.07
CA SER A 23 8.31 -7.98 4.68
C SER A 23 7.03 -8.79 4.45
N ALA A 24 5.88 -8.12 4.28
CA ALA A 24 4.61 -8.79 4.00
C ALA A 24 4.64 -9.57 2.67
N ALA A 25 5.39 -9.09 1.65
CA ALA A 25 5.54 -9.80 0.38
C ALA A 25 6.29 -11.13 0.56
N ILE A 26 7.31 -11.15 1.43
CA ILE A 26 8.06 -12.36 1.77
C ILE A 26 7.15 -13.35 2.50
N ALA A 27 6.40 -12.88 3.52
CA ALA A 27 5.46 -13.70 4.26
C ALA A 27 4.37 -14.31 3.36
N MET A 28 3.84 -13.52 2.42
CA MET A 28 2.83 -13.98 1.46
C MET A 28 3.39 -15.03 0.49
N LYS A 29 4.63 -14.86 0.01
CA LYS A 29 5.31 -15.86 -0.83
C LYS A 29 5.50 -17.20 -0.11
N ILE A 30 5.74 -17.18 1.20
CA ILE A 30 5.85 -18.40 2.00
C ILE A 30 4.46 -19.00 2.24
N GLY A 31 3.49 -18.16 2.62
CA GLY A 31 2.14 -18.58 3.03
C GLY A 31 1.29 -19.13 1.88
N ILE A 32 1.53 -18.74 0.63
CA ILE A 32 0.73 -19.21 -0.52
C ILE A 32 0.80 -20.74 -0.71
N ASN A 33 1.84 -21.39 -0.18
CA ASN A 33 1.95 -22.85 -0.20
C ASN A 33 0.96 -23.54 0.76
N SER A 34 0.40 -22.80 1.71
CA SER A 34 -0.49 -23.32 2.76
C SER A 34 -1.96 -22.94 2.55
N SER A 35 -2.25 -21.81 1.89
CA SER A 35 -3.62 -21.35 1.64
C SER A 35 -3.69 -20.34 0.50
N SER A 36 -4.91 -20.04 0.03
CA SER A 36 -5.12 -19.03 -1.00
C SER A 36 -4.63 -17.63 -0.53
N PRO A 37 -4.11 -16.78 -1.44
CA PRO A 37 -3.67 -15.43 -1.11
C PRO A 37 -4.75 -14.59 -0.42
N LEU A 38 -6.01 -14.76 -0.83
CA LEU A 38 -7.15 -14.05 -0.26
C LEU A 38 -7.39 -14.46 1.20
N THR A 39 -7.38 -15.75 1.51
CA THR A 39 -7.56 -16.26 2.88
C THR A 39 -6.45 -15.74 3.80
N LEU A 40 -5.19 -15.77 3.35
CA LEU A 40 -4.06 -15.24 4.10
C LEU A 40 -4.21 -13.74 4.36
N ALA A 41 -4.66 -12.98 3.36
CA ALA A 41 -4.90 -11.56 3.51
C ALA A 41 -6.00 -11.29 4.55
N VAL A 42 -7.13 -11.99 4.50
CA VAL A 42 -8.23 -11.86 5.46
C VAL A 42 -7.74 -12.10 6.89
N ILE A 43 -7.05 -13.22 7.13
CA ILE A 43 -6.51 -13.55 8.46
C ILE A 43 -5.53 -12.47 8.92
N ARG A 44 -4.62 -12.03 8.04
CA ARG A 44 -3.62 -11.00 8.35
C ARG A 44 -4.27 -9.67 8.77
N PHE A 45 -5.28 -9.21 8.04
CA PHE A 45 -5.95 -7.94 8.35
C PHE A 45 -6.86 -8.03 9.57
N LEU A 46 -7.48 -9.20 9.82
CA LEU A 46 -8.23 -9.43 11.05
C LEU A 46 -7.31 -9.39 12.29
N ILE A 47 -6.17 -10.08 12.23
CA ILE A 47 -5.17 -10.05 13.31
C ILE A 47 -4.64 -8.63 13.50
N ALA A 48 -4.32 -7.92 12.42
CA ALA A 48 -3.84 -6.54 12.49
C ALA A 48 -4.89 -5.60 13.14
N GLY A 49 -6.16 -5.72 12.76
CA GLY A 49 -7.26 -4.93 13.34
C GLY A 49 -7.45 -5.20 14.83
N LEU A 50 -7.45 -6.48 15.24
CA LEU A 50 -7.56 -6.88 16.64
C LEU A 50 -6.37 -6.40 17.48
N LEU A 51 -5.14 -6.55 16.95
CA LEU A 51 -3.94 -6.04 17.59
C LEU A 51 -3.99 -4.53 17.75
N MET A 52 -4.46 -3.81 16.73
CA MET A 52 -4.56 -2.34 16.78
C MET A 52 -5.54 -1.88 17.86
N VAL A 53 -6.71 -2.53 17.99
CA VAL A 53 -7.68 -2.23 19.06
C VAL A 53 -7.09 -2.58 20.43
N THR A 54 -6.45 -3.74 20.56
CA THR A 54 -5.83 -4.18 21.81
C THR A 54 -4.71 -3.24 22.26
N VAL A 55 -3.82 -2.84 21.34
CA VAL A 55 -2.73 -1.90 21.62
C VAL A 55 -3.30 -0.53 22.00
N LEU A 56 -4.35 -0.06 21.32
CA LEU A 56 -5.02 1.19 21.67
C LEU A 56 -5.56 1.14 23.10
N GLN A 57 -6.19 0.04 23.51
CA GLN A 57 -6.76 -0.10 24.86
C GLN A 57 -5.70 -0.25 25.96
N ILE A 58 -4.56 -0.89 25.68
CA ILE A 58 -3.51 -1.17 26.69
C ILE A 58 -2.53 0.00 26.82
N PHE A 59 -2.08 0.56 25.69
CA PHE A 59 -0.96 1.51 25.65
C PHE A 59 -1.38 2.95 25.39
N SER A 60 -2.64 3.18 25.02
CA SER A 60 -3.17 4.52 24.80
C SER A 60 -4.29 4.82 25.78
N SER A 61 -4.32 6.06 26.27
CA SER A 61 -5.48 6.58 27.00
C SER A 61 -6.53 7.20 26.06
N GLU A 62 -6.31 7.07 24.74
CA GLU A 62 -7.25 7.49 23.70
C GLU A 62 -8.55 6.69 23.79
N LYS A 63 -9.68 7.37 23.59
CA LYS A 63 -10.98 6.71 23.57
C LYS A 63 -11.11 5.86 22.31
N LEU A 64 -11.88 4.78 22.40
CA LEU A 64 -12.27 4.03 21.20
C LEU A 64 -12.98 4.96 20.21
N PRO A 65 -12.86 4.70 18.90
CA PRO A 65 -13.50 5.52 17.88
C PRO A 65 -15.00 5.63 18.12
N SER A 66 -15.56 6.81 17.89
CA SER A 66 -17.02 7.03 17.90
C SER A 66 -17.69 6.26 16.76
N LYS A 67 -19.03 6.13 16.80
CA LYS A 67 -19.79 5.44 15.72
C LYS A 67 -19.52 6.04 14.33
N SER A 68 -19.34 7.36 14.25
CA SER A 68 -19.04 8.06 12.99
C SER A 68 -17.64 7.72 12.48
N GLU A 69 -16.66 7.60 13.37
CA GLU A 69 -15.29 7.21 13.01
C GLU A 69 -15.20 5.74 12.63
N TRP A 70 -15.91 4.86 13.34
CA TRP A 70 -16.05 3.46 12.93
C TRP A 70 -16.62 3.34 11.53
N LEU A 71 -17.66 4.11 11.19
CA LEU A 71 -18.21 4.10 9.84
C LEU A 71 -17.16 4.51 8.79
N LYS A 72 -16.37 5.57 9.06
CA LYS A 72 -15.29 6.00 8.16
C LYS A 72 -14.21 4.92 8.01
N ILE A 73 -13.80 4.28 9.11
CA ILE A 73 -12.83 3.19 9.13
C ILE A 73 -13.35 2.00 8.33
N THR A 74 -14.62 1.62 8.51
CA THR A 74 -15.25 0.53 7.78
C THR A 74 -15.33 0.83 6.29
N ILE A 75 -15.74 2.04 5.89
CA ILE A 75 -15.79 2.44 4.47
C ILE A 75 -14.38 2.39 3.86
N PHE A 76 -13.39 2.93 4.56
CA PHE A 76 -12.00 2.92 4.11
C PHE A 76 -11.45 1.49 3.97
N GLY A 77 -11.69 0.63 4.96
CA GLY A 77 -11.32 -0.78 4.92
C GLY A 77 -12.02 -1.56 3.81
N LEU A 78 -13.30 -1.28 3.58
CA LEU A 78 -14.07 -1.89 2.49
C LEU A 78 -13.48 -1.51 1.13
N LEU A 79 -13.26 -0.21 0.88
CA LEU A 79 -12.73 0.26 -0.40
C LEU A 79 -11.29 -0.21 -0.65
N ASN A 80 -10.43 -0.13 0.37
CA ASN A 80 -9.01 -0.39 0.20
C ASN A 80 -8.62 -1.87 0.36
N ILE A 81 -9.12 -2.53 1.41
CA ILE A 81 -8.73 -3.92 1.71
C ILE A 81 -9.65 -4.91 1.00
N THR A 82 -10.96 -4.66 1.00
CA THR A 82 -11.90 -5.64 0.41
C THR A 82 -11.97 -5.49 -1.10
N ILE A 83 -12.29 -4.30 -1.60
CA ILE A 83 -12.50 -4.06 -3.02
C ILE A 83 -11.17 -3.97 -3.75
N TYR A 84 -10.30 -3.01 -3.42
CA TYR A 84 -9.07 -2.82 -4.18
C TYR A 84 -8.15 -4.05 -4.10
N LEU A 85 -7.82 -4.53 -2.91
CA LEU A 85 -6.90 -5.65 -2.77
C LEU A 85 -7.56 -7.00 -3.16
N GLY A 86 -8.85 -7.18 -2.91
CA GLY A 86 -9.58 -8.37 -3.37
C GLY A 86 -9.63 -8.48 -4.88
N CYS A 87 -9.97 -7.39 -5.58
CA CYS A 87 -9.91 -7.34 -7.04
C CYS A 87 -8.49 -7.55 -7.55
N LEU A 88 -7.48 -7.01 -6.85
CA LEU A 88 -6.08 -7.20 -7.19
C LEU A 88 -5.71 -8.69 -7.16
N PHE A 89 -6.04 -9.40 -6.09
CA PHE A 89 -5.78 -10.84 -6.01
C PHE A 89 -6.57 -11.66 -7.02
N ALA A 90 -7.83 -11.30 -7.29
CA ALA A 90 -8.62 -11.95 -8.34
C ALA A 90 -8.00 -11.74 -9.73
N ALA A 91 -7.46 -10.55 -10.01
CA ALA A 91 -6.87 -10.22 -11.30
C ALA A 91 -5.56 -10.96 -11.60
N ILE A 92 -4.85 -11.49 -10.59
CA ILE A 92 -3.61 -12.26 -10.77
C ILE A 92 -3.82 -13.48 -11.69
N GLU A 93 -5.01 -14.07 -11.66
CA GLU A 93 -5.33 -15.24 -12.49
C GLU A 93 -5.63 -14.88 -13.95
N PHE A 94 -6.00 -13.63 -14.23
CA PHE A 94 -6.42 -13.17 -15.56
C PHE A 94 -5.37 -12.30 -16.26
N VAL A 95 -4.41 -11.74 -15.53
CA VAL A 95 -3.50 -10.71 -16.02
C VAL A 95 -2.06 -11.09 -15.72
N SER A 96 -1.15 -10.85 -16.67
CA SER A 96 0.27 -11.12 -16.46
C SER A 96 0.84 -10.27 -15.31
N ALA A 97 1.81 -10.83 -14.58
CA ALA A 97 2.50 -10.14 -13.49
C ALA A 97 3.12 -8.80 -13.94
N GLY A 98 3.55 -8.71 -15.21
CA GLY A 98 4.05 -7.48 -15.81
C GLY A 98 2.98 -6.39 -15.93
N LEU A 99 1.80 -6.70 -16.49
CA LEU A 99 0.71 -5.73 -16.63
C LEU A 99 0.17 -5.31 -15.26
N MET A 100 0.16 -6.23 -14.30
CA MET A 100 -0.25 -5.96 -12.93
C MET A 100 0.73 -5.03 -12.19
N ASN A 101 2.04 -5.24 -12.34
CA ASN A 101 3.05 -4.34 -11.78
C ASN A 101 2.98 -2.94 -12.38
N LEU A 102 2.72 -2.83 -13.69
CA LEU A 102 2.49 -1.55 -14.36
C LEU A 102 1.27 -0.83 -13.77
N PHE A 103 0.16 -1.55 -13.57
CA PHE A 103 -1.05 -0.99 -12.96
C PHE A 103 -0.79 -0.47 -11.55
N ILE A 104 -0.17 -1.26 -10.67
CA ILE A 104 0.13 -0.84 -9.29
C ILE A 104 1.04 0.40 -9.28
N SER A 105 1.94 0.51 -10.25
CA SER A 105 2.90 1.61 -10.32
C SER A 105 2.31 2.93 -10.81
N ILE A 106 1.10 2.91 -11.39
CA ILE A 106 0.39 4.14 -11.73
C ILE A 106 -0.23 4.81 -10.49
N ASN A 107 -0.44 4.06 -9.40
CA ASN A 107 -1.04 4.57 -8.17
C ASN A 107 -0.38 5.86 -7.64
N PRO A 108 0.95 5.95 -7.45
CA PRO A 108 1.59 7.20 -7.00
C PRO A 108 1.36 8.37 -7.97
N ILE A 109 1.29 8.12 -9.28
CA ILE A 109 0.98 9.16 -10.28
C ILE A 109 -0.44 9.67 -10.08
N LEU A 110 -1.41 8.76 -9.96
CA LEU A 110 -2.80 9.10 -9.71
C LEU A 110 -2.96 9.85 -8.39
N ILE A 111 -2.24 9.45 -7.34
CA ILE A 111 -2.25 10.14 -6.04
C ILE A 111 -1.74 11.58 -6.19
N ILE A 112 -0.61 11.80 -6.89
CA ILE A 112 -0.08 13.15 -7.12
C ILE A 112 -1.09 13.96 -7.94
N LEU A 113 -1.62 13.40 -9.02
CA LEU A 113 -2.59 14.05 -9.91
C LEU A 113 -3.85 14.47 -9.13
N PHE A 114 -4.47 13.54 -8.42
CA PHE A 114 -5.65 13.81 -7.60
C PHE A 114 -5.36 14.78 -6.46
N SER A 115 -4.16 14.74 -5.87
CA SER A 115 -3.76 15.70 -4.85
C SER A 115 -3.67 17.13 -5.42
N VAL A 116 -3.18 17.30 -6.65
CA VAL A 116 -3.18 18.61 -7.32
C VAL A 116 -4.60 19.05 -7.67
N LEU A 117 -5.43 18.15 -8.21
CA LEU A 117 -6.79 18.46 -8.65
C LEU A 117 -7.73 18.80 -7.49
N PHE A 118 -7.76 17.96 -6.45
CA PHE A 118 -8.70 18.09 -5.33
C PHE A 118 -8.17 18.95 -4.19
N LEU A 119 -6.89 18.79 -3.81
CA LEU A 119 -6.31 19.54 -2.68
C LEU A 119 -5.64 20.84 -3.13
N LYS A 120 -5.56 21.13 -4.44
CA LYS A 120 -4.95 22.33 -5.02
C LYS A 120 -3.53 22.61 -4.51
N ARG A 121 -2.80 21.58 -4.06
CA ARG A 121 -1.43 21.75 -3.54
C ARG A 121 -0.45 21.93 -4.70
N LYS A 122 0.57 22.74 -4.46
CA LYS A 122 1.71 22.87 -5.39
C LYS A 122 2.62 21.66 -5.25
N VAL A 123 2.93 21.01 -6.37
CA VAL A 123 3.88 19.89 -6.40
C VAL A 123 5.29 20.42 -6.17
N SER A 124 5.99 19.85 -5.20
CA SER A 124 7.37 20.21 -4.89
C SER A 124 8.33 19.64 -5.93
N LYS A 125 9.45 20.35 -6.20
CA LYS A 125 10.51 19.84 -7.08
C LYS A 125 11.07 18.48 -6.61
N TYR A 126 11.12 18.27 -5.29
CA TYR A 126 11.57 17.00 -4.72
C TYR A 126 10.59 15.84 -4.98
N GLU A 127 9.29 16.12 -5.06
CA GLU A 127 8.29 15.09 -5.40
C GLU A 127 8.40 14.68 -6.87
N ILE A 128 8.69 15.63 -7.76
CA ILE A 128 8.94 15.35 -9.18
C ILE A 128 10.21 14.51 -9.34
N ILE A 129 11.29 14.87 -8.64
CA ILE A 129 12.54 14.09 -8.68
C ILE A 129 12.32 12.68 -8.12
N GLY A 130 11.66 12.55 -6.97
CA GLY A 130 11.33 11.25 -6.38
C GLY A 130 10.47 10.40 -7.31
N PHE A 131 9.50 11.03 -7.98
CA PHE A 131 8.68 10.37 -9.00
C PHE A 131 9.52 9.84 -10.17
N LEU A 132 10.41 10.66 -10.74
CA LEU A 132 11.28 10.24 -11.84
C LEU A 132 12.20 9.09 -11.45
N ILE A 133 12.75 9.11 -10.23
CA ILE A 133 13.58 8.03 -9.68
C ILE A 133 12.76 6.74 -9.53
N CYS A 134 11.57 6.81 -8.92
CA CYS A 134 10.68 5.65 -8.77
C CYS A 134 10.27 5.07 -10.13
N PHE A 135 9.93 5.93 -11.09
CA PHE A 135 9.56 5.53 -12.44
C PHE A 135 10.74 4.88 -13.18
N GLY A 136 11.95 5.42 -13.04
CA GLY A 136 13.16 4.81 -13.59
C GLY A 136 13.44 3.43 -12.99
N GLY A 137 13.34 3.28 -11.66
CA GLY A 137 13.47 2.00 -10.98
C GLY A 137 12.43 0.96 -11.44
N LEU A 138 11.19 1.39 -11.64
CA LEU A 138 10.12 0.54 -12.19
C LEU A 138 10.45 0.04 -13.60
N LEU A 139 10.89 0.93 -14.49
CA LEU A 139 11.24 0.55 -15.86
C LEU A 139 12.35 -0.50 -15.84
N ILE A 140 13.39 -0.29 -15.05
CA ILE A 140 14.49 -1.25 -14.89
C ILE A 140 13.97 -2.60 -14.37
N ALA A 141 13.10 -2.60 -13.37
CA ALA A 141 12.51 -3.81 -12.81
C ALA A 141 11.58 -4.54 -13.79
N THR A 142 10.94 -3.82 -14.72
CA THR A 142 9.95 -4.36 -15.64
C THR A 142 10.56 -4.82 -16.98
N ILE A 143 11.71 -4.28 -17.40
CA ILE A 143 12.44 -4.70 -18.61
C ILE A 143 12.66 -6.23 -18.70
N PRO A 144 13.14 -6.95 -17.67
CA PRO A 144 13.33 -8.39 -17.77
C PRO A 144 12.00 -9.14 -17.95
N ILE A 145 10.93 -8.68 -17.30
CA ILE A 145 9.59 -9.27 -17.39
C ILE A 145 9.02 -9.11 -18.81
N LEU A 146 9.27 -7.96 -19.45
CA LEU A 146 8.87 -7.73 -20.85
C LEU A 146 9.68 -8.56 -21.84
N LYS A 147 10.94 -8.89 -21.52
CA LYS A 147 11.78 -9.77 -22.36
C LYS A 147 11.39 -11.24 -22.24
N GLU A 148 10.99 -11.69 -21.05
CA GLU A 148 10.54 -13.08 -20.83
C GLU A 148 9.07 -13.31 -21.23
N SER A 149 8.25 -12.26 -21.26
CA SER A 149 6.91 -12.30 -21.82
C SER A 149 6.98 -12.41 -23.36
N LYS A 150 7.36 -13.60 -23.86
CA LYS A 150 6.87 -14.09 -25.15
C LYS A 150 5.36 -14.16 -25.06
N ALA A 151 4.70 -13.02 -25.27
CA ALA A 151 3.32 -12.99 -25.67
C ALA A 151 3.26 -13.74 -27.00
N SER A 152 2.83 -15.00 -26.96
CA SER A 152 2.16 -15.60 -28.10
C SER A 152 0.99 -14.70 -28.43
N LEU A 153 1.14 -13.91 -29.50
CA LEU A 153 0.03 -13.59 -30.38
C LEU A 153 -0.59 -14.88 -30.91
#